data_AF-A0AAQ1RVD5-F1
#
_entry.id   AF-A0AAQ1RVD5-F1
#
_cell.length_a   1.000
_cell.length_b   1.000
_cell.length_c   1.000
_cell.angle_alpha   90.00
_cell.angle_beta   90.00
_cell.angle_gamma   90.00
#
_symmetry.space_group_name_H-M   'P 1'
#
loop_
_entity.id
_entity.type
_entity.pdbx_description
1 polymer ?
#
loop_
_entity_poly.entity_id
_entity_poly.type
_entity_poly.pdbx_seq_one_letter_code
_entity_poly.pdbx_strand_id
1 'polypeptide(L)'
;MTTIWTPLFSFVVFVVVFALGDIVAEKTKGLISAIIVGCFVYLVGFWTGIIPATSVADSTLPGMMSAFGIAVLLVNLGTILDLESLLREWKTVVIALVGLVGLALVSFTISTWLFGKEYALSAASPIAGGVIAGIITNDAAVAAGKPALGGFAMLVVAFQMFVGMPIASFCLKKEAGKMVKNGIVSESASTGKKKKINLCFLPEGPKFLNTPTSIIAKLGIVAFIAYVVAMLTVIPGSNPVNYILNPNVAYLLFGIIFCEIGFLNKNALTKAGAYGFFSIALLAVLPGSFTSVTPAAFLDMILPLVGTLVIGAVGIGIFAIIMGKLLGYSPLVSIAIGMTALIGYPGTQVITDEVVAGLDASDEQKAAVSAVILPKMLVGGFTTVTIASVVFASIISPFIFS
;
A
#
# COMPACT_ATOMS: atom_id res chain seq x y z
N MET A 1 -38.74 5.93 10.51
CA MET A 1 -37.51 5.55 11.26
C MET A 1 -36.61 6.77 11.34
N THR A 2 -36.84 7.64 12.32
CA THR A 2 -35.82 8.61 12.77
C THR A 2 -34.62 7.80 13.24
N THR A 3 -33.53 7.97 12.52
CA THR A 3 -32.57 6.94 12.14
C THR A 3 -31.68 6.51 13.30
N ILE A 4 -31.68 5.20 13.62
CA ILE A 4 -30.67 4.57 14.49
C ILE A 4 -29.23 4.87 14.03
N TRP A 5 -29.06 5.22 12.75
CA TRP A 5 -27.85 5.73 12.10
C TRP A 5 -27.41 7.11 12.61
N THR A 6 -26.98 7.14 13.86
CA THR A 6 -26.19 8.21 14.46
C THR A 6 -24.71 8.04 14.10
N PRO A 7 -23.85 9.07 14.25
CA PRO A 7 -22.41 8.93 14.07
C PRO A 7 -21.79 7.77 14.87
N LEU A 8 -22.25 7.59 16.12
CA LEU A 8 -21.80 6.50 16.99
C LEU A 8 -22.23 5.13 16.43
N PHE A 9 -23.49 4.99 16.01
CA PHE A 9 -23.97 3.71 15.47
C PHE A 9 -23.28 3.37 14.15
N SER A 10 -23.09 4.35 13.27
CA SER A 10 -22.32 4.21 12.03
C SER A 10 -20.89 3.75 12.29
N PHE A 11 -20.22 4.35 13.29
CA PHE A 11 -18.89 3.90 13.73
C PHE A 11 -18.92 2.45 14.25
N VAL A 12 -19.89 2.10 15.08
CA VAL A 12 -20.03 0.73 15.62
C VAL A 12 -20.22 -0.29 14.50
N VAL A 13 -21.13 -0.05 13.56
CA VAL A 13 -21.36 -0.93 12.41
C VAL A 13 -20.06 -1.10 11.61
N PHE A 14 -19.36 0.00 11.34
CA PHE A 14 -18.10 -0.02 10.61
C PHE A 14 -17.04 -0.88 11.28
N VAL A 15 -16.77 -0.66 12.57
CA VAL A 15 -15.76 -1.43 13.30
C VAL A 15 -16.16 -2.89 13.44
N VAL A 16 -17.45 -3.20 13.66
CA VAL A 16 -17.94 -4.59 13.72
C VAL A 16 -17.74 -5.31 12.39
N VAL A 17 -18.05 -4.66 11.26
CA VAL A 17 -17.86 -5.25 9.94
C VAL A 17 -16.40 -5.57 9.67
N PHE A 18 -15.48 -4.66 9.97
CA PHE A 18 -14.05 -4.91 9.77
C PHE A 18 -13.46 -5.89 10.79
N ALA A 19 -13.94 -5.92 12.04
CA ALA A 19 -13.56 -6.94 13.01
C ALA A 19 -14.00 -8.35 12.57
N LEU A 20 -15.20 -8.48 12.00
CA LEU A 20 -15.63 -9.73 11.35
C LEU A 20 -14.72 -10.07 10.16
N GLY A 21 -14.32 -9.06 9.38
CA GLY A 21 -13.34 -9.18 8.32
C GLY A 21 -11.99 -9.73 8.81
N ASP A 22 -11.48 -9.25 9.93
CA ASP A 22 -10.23 -9.73 10.55
C ASP A 22 -10.35 -11.20 10.98
N ILE A 23 -11.49 -11.59 11.56
CA ILE A 23 -11.76 -12.99 11.93
C ILE A 23 -11.77 -13.89 10.69
N VAL A 24 -12.36 -13.43 9.58
CA VAL A 24 -12.33 -14.17 8.30
C VAL A 24 -10.91 -14.23 7.75
N ALA A 25 -10.15 -13.13 7.79
CA ALA A 25 -8.78 -13.09 7.34
C ALA A 25 -7.90 -14.06 8.12
N GLU A 26 -8.02 -14.10 9.45
CA GLU A 26 -7.28 -15.05 10.29
C GLU A 26 -7.64 -16.51 9.94
N LYS A 27 -8.93 -16.83 9.82
CA LYS A 27 -9.39 -18.18 9.47
C LYS A 27 -8.98 -18.63 8.07
N THR A 28 -8.87 -17.69 7.13
CA THR A 28 -8.46 -17.95 5.74
C THR A 28 -6.96 -17.78 5.53
N LYS A 29 -6.20 -17.54 6.60
CA LYS A 29 -4.75 -17.27 6.58
C LYS A 29 -4.38 -16.13 5.62
N GLY A 30 -5.21 -15.10 5.58
CA GLY A 30 -5.01 -13.91 4.75
C GLY A 30 -5.49 -14.05 3.30
N LEU A 31 -6.01 -15.22 2.87
CA LEU A 31 -6.53 -15.40 1.52
C LEU A 31 -7.70 -14.45 1.23
N ILE A 32 -8.61 -14.29 2.20
CA ILE A 32 -9.70 -13.31 2.14
C ILE A 32 -9.37 -12.20 3.13
N SER A 33 -8.96 -11.04 2.62
CA SER A 33 -8.60 -9.90 3.49
C SER A 33 -9.83 -9.27 4.15
N ALA A 34 -9.62 -8.66 5.31
CA ALA A 34 -10.67 -7.87 5.99
C ALA A 34 -11.22 -6.75 5.10
N ILE A 35 -10.39 -6.20 4.21
CA ILE A 35 -10.78 -5.22 3.21
C ILE A 35 -11.85 -5.78 2.29
N ILE A 36 -11.67 -6.99 1.75
CA ILE A 36 -12.64 -7.60 0.83
C ILE A 36 -13.98 -7.84 1.54
N VAL A 37 -13.94 -8.38 2.77
CA VAL A 37 -15.15 -8.62 3.56
C VAL A 37 -15.87 -7.31 3.82
N GLY A 38 -15.16 -6.28 4.30
CA GLY A 38 -15.73 -4.96 4.55
C GLY A 38 -16.33 -4.35 3.28
N CYS A 39 -15.58 -4.37 2.18
CA CYS A 39 -16.04 -3.85 0.89
C CYS A 39 -17.31 -4.55 0.41
N PHE A 40 -17.36 -5.88 0.48
CA PHE A 40 -18.51 -6.66 0.04
C PHE A 40 -19.75 -6.42 0.90
N VAL A 41 -19.59 -6.42 2.23
CA VAL A 41 -20.69 -6.17 3.17
C VAL A 41 -21.28 -4.78 2.96
N TYR A 42 -20.44 -3.75 2.80
CA TYR A 42 -20.92 -2.40 2.55
C TYR A 42 -21.54 -2.23 1.17
N LEU A 43 -20.94 -2.79 0.12
CA LEU A 43 -21.47 -2.74 -1.24
C LEU A 43 -22.89 -3.33 -1.31
N VAL A 44 -23.07 -4.55 -0.77
CA VAL A 44 -24.38 -5.20 -0.69
C VAL A 44 -25.32 -4.45 0.27
N GLY A 45 -24.80 -3.95 1.39
CA GLY A 45 -25.54 -3.17 2.37
C GLY A 45 -26.15 -1.89 1.77
N PHE A 46 -25.39 -1.18 0.93
CA PHE A 46 -25.88 -0.01 0.20
C PHE A 46 -26.94 -0.38 -0.83
N TRP A 47 -26.73 -1.45 -1.60
CA TRP A 47 -27.69 -1.87 -2.64
C TRP A 47 -29.03 -2.35 -2.07
N THR A 48 -28.98 -3.06 -0.94
CA THR A 48 -30.17 -3.55 -0.24
C THR A 48 -30.88 -2.49 0.60
N GLY A 49 -30.22 -1.35 0.84
CA GLY A 49 -30.70 -0.28 1.71
C GLY A 49 -30.63 -0.61 3.21
N ILE A 50 -30.06 -1.76 3.59
CA ILE A 50 -29.84 -2.14 5.00
C ILE A 50 -28.85 -1.17 5.64
N ILE A 51 -27.79 -0.81 4.92
CA ILE A 51 -26.82 0.21 5.32
C ILE A 51 -27.08 1.46 4.48
N PRO A 52 -27.38 2.62 5.08
CA PRO A 52 -27.50 3.87 4.34
C PRO A 52 -26.18 4.25 3.67
N ALA A 53 -26.26 4.82 2.48
CA ALA A 53 -25.08 5.32 1.75
C ALA A 53 -24.29 6.37 2.55
N THR A 54 -24.94 7.10 3.46
CA THR A 54 -24.29 8.09 4.32
C THR A 54 -23.56 7.47 5.51
N SER A 55 -23.83 6.21 5.87
CA SER A 55 -23.36 5.62 7.14
C SER A 55 -21.87 5.81 7.38
N VAL A 56 -21.05 5.56 6.35
CA VAL A 56 -19.59 5.67 6.48
C VAL A 56 -19.15 7.13 6.63
N ALA A 57 -19.80 8.06 5.93
CA ALA A 57 -19.55 9.50 6.09
C ALA A 57 -20.02 9.99 7.48
N ASP A 58 -21.16 9.50 7.98
CA ASP A 58 -21.73 9.86 9.28
C ASP A 58 -20.82 9.46 10.44
N SER A 59 -19.95 8.45 10.26
CA SER A 59 -18.93 8.08 11.25
C SER A 59 -17.86 9.16 11.45
N THR A 60 -17.78 10.15 10.55
CA THR A 60 -16.76 11.20 10.44
C THR A 60 -15.33 10.71 10.17
N LEU A 61 -15.09 9.39 10.15
CA LEU A 61 -13.75 8.82 9.88
C LEU A 61 -13.20 9.22 8.51
N PRO A 62 -13.95 9.09 7.38
CA PRO A 62 -13.42 9.51 6.09
C PRO A 62 -13.11 11.01 6.04
N GLY A 63 -13.94 11.84 6.68
CA GLY A 63 -13.74 13.28 6.78
C GLY A 63 -12.46 13.63 7.54
N MET A 64 -12.22 12.98 8.69
CA MET A 64 -10.96 13.12 9.45
C MET A 64 -9.74 12.69 8.62
N MET A 65 -9.84 11.56 7.90
CA MET A 65 -8.75 11.04 7.08
C MET A 65 -8.41 11.99 5.93
N SER A 66 -9.41 12.52 5.23
CA SER A 66 -9.24 13.50 4.16
C SER A 66 -8.69 14.84 4.69
N ALA A 67 -9.13 15.29 5.86
CA ALA A 67 -8.72 16.59 6.42
C ALA A 67 -7.25 16.62 6.88
N PHE A 68 -6.77 15.57 7.56
CA PHE A 68 -5.38 15.50 8.03
C PHE A 68 -4.84 14.09 8.21
N GLY A 69 -5.72 13.08 8.34
CA GLY A 69 -5.29 11.75 8.75
C GLY A 69 -4.35 11.07 7.75
N ILE A 70 -4.59 11.24 6.45
CA ILE A 70 -3.71 10.72 5.39
C ILE A 70 -2.33 11.38 5.44
N ALA A 71 -2.26 12.69 5.67
CA ALA A 71 -1.00 13.41 5.79
C ALA A 71 -0.16 12.89 6.98
N VAL A 72 -0.80 12.72 8.15
CA VAL A 72 -0.15 12.16 9.34
C VAL A 72 0.31 10.72 9.11
N LEU A 73 -0.51 9.90 8.45
CA LEU A 73 -0.14 8.52 8.10
C LEU A 73 1.06 8.47 7.15
N LEU A 74 1.10 9.32 6.13
CA LEU A 74 2.20 9.39 5.17
C LEU A 74 3.52 9.84 5.82
N VAL A 75 3.47 10.82 6.73
CA VAL A 75 4.65 11.19 7.52
C VAL A 75 5.07 10.02 8.42
N ASN A 76 4.13 9.37 9.12
CA ASN A 76 4.42 8.21 9.95
C ASN A 76 5.04 7.06 9.15
N LEU A 77 4.58 6.86 7.91
CA LEU A 77 5.11 5.84 7.01
C LEU A 77 6.60 6.09 6.72
N GLY A 78 7.02 7.36 6.58
CA GLY A 78 8.44 7.73 6.54
C GLY A 78 9.23 7.35 7.80
N THR A 79 8.59 7.30 8.97
CA THR A 79 9.23 6.85 10.24
C THR A 79 9.32 5.34 10.39
N ILE A 80 8.59 4.57 9.57
CA ILE A 80 8.65 3.11 9.54
C ILE A 80 9.78 2.63 8.63
N LEU A 81 10.12 3.40 7.59
CA LEU A 81 11.15 3.05 6.62
C LEU A 81 12.52 2.85 7.29
N ASP A 82 13.13 1.71 6.99
CA ASP A 82 14.49 1.38 7.39
C ASP A 82 15.44 1.57 6.20
N LEU A 83 16.05 2.76 6.11
CA LEU A 83 16.95 3.12 5.01
C LEU A 83 18.16 2.19 4.92
N GLU A 84 18.63 1.65 6.05
CA GLU A 84 19.76 0.71 6.05
C GLU A 84 19.37 -0.59 5.36
N SER A 85 18.17 -1.10 5.63
CA SER A 85 17.64 -2.28 4.94
C SER A 85 17.40 -2.00 3.45
N LEU A 86 16.87 -0.82 3.08
CA LEU A 86 16.70 -0.45 1.67
C LEU A 86 18.04 -0.39 0.92
N LEU A 87 19.07 0.20 1.53
CA LEU A 87 20.41 0.29 0.94
C LEU A 87 21.10 -1.08 0.88
N ARG A 88 20.92 -1.92 1.91
CA ARG A 88 21.45 -3.28 1.93
C ARG A 88 20.82 -4.15 0.83
N GLU A 89 19.52 -3.97 0.61
CA GLU A 89 18.74 -4.69 -0.40
C GLU A 89 18.47 -3.80 -1.65
N TRP A 90 19.41 -2.93 -2.03
CA TRP A 90 19.23 -1.99 -3.14
C TRP A 90 18.85 -2.66 -4.46
N LYS A 91 19.34 -3.88 -4.72
CA LYS A 91 18.96 -4.67 -5.90
C LYS A 91 17.46 -4.97 -5.89
N THR A 92 16.93 -5.33 -4.74
CA THR A 92 15.51 -5.57 -4.52
C THR A 92 14.68 -4.30 -4.76
N VAL A 93 15.17 -3.15 -4.27
CA VAL A 93 14.55 -1.84 -4.53
C VAL A 93 14.49 -1.55 -6.04
N VAL A 94 15.60 -1.72 -6.77
CA VAL A 94 15.65 -1.46 -8.22
C VAL A 94 14.72 -2.40 -9.00
N ILE A 95 14.68 -3.70 -8.65
CA ILE A 95 13.76 -4.67 -9.29
C ILE A 95 12.31 -4.26 -9.07
N ALA A 96 11.94 -3.88 -7.84
CA ALA A 96 10.60 -3.40 -7.51
C ALA A 96 10.20 -2.16 -8.31
N LEU A 97 11.08 -1.15 -8.37
CA LEU A 97 10.83 0.09 -9.12
C LEU A 97 10.67 -0.16 -10.63
N VAL A 98 11.52 -1.01 -11.21
CA VAL A 98 11.43 -1.35 -12.64
C VAL A 98 10.19 -2.19 -12.94
N GLY A 99 9.74 -3.03 -12.01
CA GLY A 99 8.44 -3.69 -12.10
C GLY A 99 7.29 -2.67 -12.25
N LEU A 100 7.32 -1.58 -11.49
CA LEU A 100 6.31 -0.51 -11.60
C LEU A 100 6.43 0.30 -12.90
N VAL A 101 7.63 0.43 -13.48
CA VAL A 101 7.77 0.95 -14.85
C VAL A 101 7.07 0.03 -15.85
N GLY A 102 7.22 -1.29 -15.68
CA GLY A 102 6.47 -2.29 -16.45
C GLY A 102 4.96 -2.12 -16.32
N LEU A 103 4.46 -1.90 -15.10
CA LEU A 103 3.05 -1.58 -14.84
C LEU A 103 2.59 -0.32 -15.59
N ALA A 104 3.34 0.78 -15.50
CA ALA A 104 3.02 2.00 -16.25
C ALA A 104 2.93 1.72 -17.75
N LEU A 105 3.96 1.08 -18.32
CA LEU A 105 4.02 0.81 -19.76
C LEU A 105 2.81 -0.01 -20.23
N VAL A 106 2.48 -1.11 -19.56
CA VAL A 106 1.30 -1.93 -19.97
C VAL A 106 -0.01 -1.19 -19.72
N SER A 107 -0.08 -0.34 -18.69
CA SER A 107 -1.30 0.43 -18.38
C SER A 107 -1.58 1.50 -19.43
N PHE A 108 -0.55 2.26 -19.84
CA PHE A 108 -0.65 3.29 -20.88
C PHE A 108 -0.80 2.72 -22.30
N THR A 109 -0.51 1.44 -22.51
CA THR A 109 -0.57 0.80 -23.84
C THR A 109 -1.68 -0.25 -23.91
N ILE A 110 -1.40 -1.48 -23.46
CA ILE A 110 -2.27 -2.65 -23.62
C ILE A 110 -3.58 -2.46 -22.85
N SER A 111 -3.53 -2.07 -21.58
CA SER A 111 -4.74 -1.90 -20.77
C SER A 111 -5.60 -0.74 -21.29
N THR A 112 -4.98 0.36 -21.72
CA THR A 112 -5.70 1.50 -22.31
C THR A 112 -6.39 1.10 -23.63
N TRP A 113 -5.73 0.28 -24.45
CA TRP A 113 -6.31 -0.25 -25.68
C TRP A 113 -7.49 -1.20 -25.43
N LEU A 114 -7.40 -2.06 -24.40
CA LEU A 114 -8.44 -3.07 -24.12
C LEU A 114 -9.62 -2.54 -23.31
N PHE A 115 -9.37 -1.68 -22.31
CA PHE A 115 -10.36 -1.28 -21.30
C PHE A 115 -10.65 0.22 -21.30
N GLY A 116 -9.97 0.98 -22.16
CA GLY A 116 -10.04 2.44 -22.16
C GLY A 116 -9.10 3.08 -21.13
N LYS A 117 -8.69 4.31 -21.43
CA LYS A 117 -7.72 5.11 -20.65
C LYS A 117 -8.13 5.22 -19.18
N GLU A 118 -9.40 5.49 -18.93
CA GLU A 118 -9.88 5.79 -17.58
C GLU A 118 -9.78 4.56 -16.66
N TYR A 119 -10.33 3.41 -17.07
CA TYR A 119 -10.21 2.18 -16.30
C TYR A 119 -8.75 1.72 -16.17
N ALA A 120 -7.97 1.77 -17.24
CA ALA A 120 -6.58 1.34 -17.23
C ALA A 120 -5.74 2.11 -16.22
N LEU A 121 -5.81 3.45 -16.25
CA LEU A 121 -4.99 4.29 -15.39
C LEU A 121 -5.57 4.39 -13.96
N SER A 122 -6.90 4.31 -13.80
CA SER A 122 -7.51 4.19 -12.47
C SER A 122 -7.17 2.87 -11.76
N ALA A 123 -6.88 1.79 -12.50
CA ALA A 123 -6.40 0.54 -11.91
C ALA A 123 -4.89 0.56 -11.62
N ALA A 124 -4.09 1.20 -12.49
CA ALA A 124 -2.64 1.19 -12.36
C ALA A 124 -2.15 1.74 -11.01
N SER A 125 -2.78 2.82 -10.55
CA SER A 125 -2.42 3.48 -9.29
C SER A 125 -2.57 2.56 -8.05
N PRO A 126 -3.77 1.99 -7.77
CA PRO A 126 -3.92 1.05 -6.66
C PRO A 126 -3.08 -0.23 -6.84
N ILE A 127 -2.87 -0.73 -8.07
CA ILE A 127 -1.96 -1.88 -8.31
C ILE A 127 -0.52 -1.57 -7.87
N ALA A 128 -0.07 -0.33 -8.07
CA ALA A 128 1.26 0.09 -7.65
C ALA A 128 1.38 0.26 -6.13
N GLY A 129 0.27 0.55 -5.44
CA GLY A 129 0.34 1.27 -4.17
C GLY A 129 -0.74 1.03 -3.13
N GLY A 130 -1.63 0.09 -3.36
CA GLY A 130 -2.71 -0.27 -2.47
C GLY A 130 -3.59 0.90 -2.06
N VAL A 131 -3.97 0.91 -0.78
CA VAL A 131 -5.03 1.78 -0.27
C VAL A 131 -4.75 3.26 -0.51
N ILE A 132 -3.55 3.75 -0.16
CA ILE A 132 -3.24 5.19 -0.26
C ILE A 132 -3.26 5.65 -1.73
N ALA A 133 -2.68 4.87 -2.64
CA ALA A 133 -2.71 5.18 -4.07
C ALA A 133 -4.14 5.12 -4.64
N GLY A 134 -4.95 4.15 -4.19
CA GLY A 134 -6.37 4.06 -4.51
C GLY A 134 -7.16 5.29 -4.05
N ILE A 135 -6.88 5.83 -2.86
CA ILE A 135 -7.50 7.06 -2.37
C ILE A 135 -7.14 8.26 -3.26
N ILE A 136 -5.86 8.42 -3.62
CA ILE A 136 -5.42 9.51 -4.51
C ILE A 136 -6.18 9.47 -5.84
N THR A 137 -6.37 8.28 -6.41
CA THR A 137 -7.14 8.09 -7.63
C THR A 137 -8.64 8.33 -7.42
N ASN A 138 -9.19 7.88 -6.29
CA ASN A 138 -10.59 8.12 -5.94
C ASN A 138 -10.89 9.62 -5.85
N ASP A 139 -10.06 10.37 -5.13
CA ASP A 139 -10.25 11.81 -4.94
C ASP A 139 -10.16 12.56 -6.28
N ALA A 140 -9.24 12.16 -7.15
CA ALA A 140 -9.14 12.72 -8.50
C ALA A 140 -10.37 12.38 -9.35
N ALA A 141 -10.92 11.17 -9.24
CA ALA A 141 -12.12 10.76 -9.95
C ALA A 141 -13.35 11.55 -9.48
N VAL A 142 -13.50 11.73 -8.17
CA VAL A 142 -14.57 12.55 -7.58
C VAL A 142 -14.44 14.01 -8.02
N ALA A 143 -13.23 14.57 -7.99
CA ALA A 143 -12.96 15.94 -8.44
C ALA A 143 -13.26 16.13 -9.94
N ALA A 144 -13.04 15.10 -10.76
CA ALA A 144 -13.39 15.09 -12.18
C ALA A 144 -14.87 14.82 -12.47
N GLY A 145 -15.72 14.66 -11.44
CA GLY A 145 -17.14 14.35 -11.61
C GLY A 145 -17.41 12.90 -12.05
N LYS A 146 -16.45 11.99 -11.86
CA LYS A 146 -16.50 10.56 -12.24
C LYS A 146 -16.34 9.63 -11.03
N PRO A 147 -17.20 9.74 -9.99
CA PRO A 147 -17.04 8.97 -8.74
C PRO A 147 -17.07 7.45 -8.92
N ALA A 148 -17.76 6.94 -9.95
CA ALA A 148 -17.78 5.51 -10.27
C ALA A 148 -16.37 4.95 -10.59
N LEU A 149 -15.48 5.76 -11.19
CA LEU A 149 -14.09 5.36 -11.45
C LEU A 149 -13.24 5.40 -10.17
N GLY A 150 -13.60 6.23 -9.19
CA GLY A 150 -13.02 6.19 -7.84
C GLY A 150 -13.43 4.92 -7.09
N GLY A 151 -14.72 4.57 -7.16
CA GLY A 151 -15.22 3.27 -6.71
C GLY A 151 -14.50 2.10 -7.38
N PHE A 152 -14.27 2.17 -8.69
CA PHE A 152 -13.48 1.17 -9.42
C PHE A 152 -12.04 1.05 -8.89
N ALA A 153 -11.34 2.16 -8.65
CA ALA A 153 -10.00 2.12 -8.06
C ALA A 153 -10.00 1.43 -6.69
N MET A 154 -11.03 1.64 -5.86
CA MET A 154 -11.18 0.96 -4.57
C MET A 154 -11.54 -0.52 -4.71
N LEU A 155 -12.25 -0.93 -5.77
CA LEU A 155 -12.40 -2.35 -6.10
C LEU A 155 -11.04 -2.97 -6.46
N VAL A 156 -10.19 -2.28 -7.21
CA VAL A 156 -8.84 -2.75 -7.51
C VAL A 156 -8.03 -2.95 -6.22
N VAL A 157 -8.09 -2.00 -5.26
CA VAL A 157 -7.48 -2.15 -3.93
C VAL A 157 -7.98 -3.40 -3.19
N ALA A 158 -9.29 -3.68 -3.25
CA ALA A 158 -9.87 -4.82 -2.57
C ALA A 158 -9.41 -6.15 -3.21
N PHE A 159 -9.36 -6.23 -4.54
CA PHE A 159 -9.16 -7.50 -5.25
C PHE A 159 -7.70 -7.80 -5.65
N GLN A 160 -6.79 -6.82 -5.63
CA GLN A 160 -5.41 -7.00 -6.11
C GLN A 160 -4.63 -8.14 -5.46
N MET A 161 -4.87 -8.40 -4.16
CA MET A 161 -4.18 -9.45 -3.42
C MET A 161 -4.49 -10.85 -3.99
N PHE A 162 -5.67 -11.07 -4.58
CA PHE A 162 -6.02 -12.35 -5.22
C PHE A 162 -5.18 -12.68 -6.44
N VAL A 163 -4.55 -11.69 -7.06
CA VAL A 163 -3.60 -11.90 -8.15
C VAL A 163 -2.18 -11.95 -7.63
N GLY A 164 -1.79 -10.99 -6.77
CA GLY A 164 -0.43 -10.89 -6.25
C GLY A 164 0.00 -12.10 -5.41
N MET A 165 -0.85 -12.54 -4.47
CA MET A 165 -0.48 -13.60 -3.53
C MET A 165 -0.24 -14.95 -4.21
N PRO A 166 -1.15 -15.49 -5.06
CA PRO A 166 -0.90 -16.79 -5.69
C PRO A 166 0.37 -16.82 -6.53
N ILE A 167 0.65 -15.75 -7.28
CA ILE A 167 1.84 -15.64 -8.12
C ILE A 167 3.11 -15.60 -7.24
N ALA A 168 3.12 -14.76 -6.20
CA ALA A 168 4.24 -14.65 -5.29
C ALA A 168 4.48 -15.96 -4.51
N SER A 169 3.43 -16.58 -3.96
CA SER A 169 3.52 -17.84 -3.23
C SER A 169 4.10 -18.95 -4.10
N PHE A 170 3.61 -19.09 -5.35
CA PHE A 170 4.14 -20.06 -6.29
C PHE A 170 5.64 -19.83 -6.58
N CYS A 171 6.03 -18.59 -6.85
CA CYS A 171 7.41 -18.25 -7.15
C CYS A 171 8.34 -18.49 -5.95
N LEU A 172 7.93 -18.03 -4.78
CA LEU A 172 8.68 -18.21 -3.53
C LEU A 172 8.81 -19.68 -3.15
N LYS A 173 7.74 -20.47 -3.22
CA LYS A 173 7.76 -21.90 -2.91
C LYS A 173 8.74 -22.66 -3.81
N LYS A 174 8.72 -22.34 -5.11
CA LYS A 174 9.62 -22.97 -6.08
C LYS A 174 11.07 -22.55 -5.85
N GLU A 175 11.33 -21.30 -5.49
CA GLU A 175 12.69 -20.85 -5.20
C GLU A 175 13.22 -21.40 -3.87
N ALA A 176 12.43 -21.31 -2.81
CA ALA A 176 12.76 -21.85 -1.50
C ALA A 176 13.09 -23.34 -1.57
N GLY A 177 12.30 -24.12 -2.32
CA GLY A 177 12.61 -25.53 -2.58
C GLY A 177 13.92 -25.77 -3.34
N LYS A 178 14.32 -24.86 -4.24
CA LYS A 178 15.65 -24.93 -4.88
C LYS A 178 16.78 -24.61 -3.92
N MET A 179 16.60 -23.62 -3.03
CA MET A 179 17.60 -23.25 -2.03
C MET A 179 17.90 -24.43 -1.09
N VAL A 180 16.85 -25.12 -0.63
CA VAL A 180 16.99 -26.34 0.20
C VAL A 180 17.75 -27.44 -0.56
N LYS A 181 17.36 -27.71 -1.82
CA LYS A 181 18.00 -28.78 -2.64
C LYS A 181 19.46 -28.50 -2.97
N ASN A 182 19.82 -27.24 -3.20
CA ASN A 182 21.17 -26.86 -3.60
C ASN A 182 22.12 -26.72 -2.41
N GLY A 183 21.66 -26.96 -1.18
CA GLY A 183 22.50 -26.84 0.01
C GLY A 183 23.04 -25.42 0.22
N ILE A 184 22.39 -24.39 -0.32
CA ILE A 184 22.72 -22.98 -0.06
C ILE A 184 22.14 -22.64 1.32
N VAL A 185 22.71 -23.29 2.32
CA VAL A 185 22.61 -22.96 3.73
C VAL A 185 24.05 -22.79 4.16
N SER A 186 24.38 -21.58 4.61
CA SER A 186 25.70 -21.14 5.06
C SER A 186 26.61 -20.53 3.98
N GLU A 187 26.28 -19.31 3.57
CA GLU A 187 27.30 -18.27 3.33
C GLU A 187 26.72 -16.85 3.44
N SER A 188 25.41 -16.67 3.27
CA SER A 188 24.75 -15.36 3.47
C SER A 188 24.34 -15.04 4.91
N ALA A 189 24.52 -15.97 5.86
CA ALA A 189 24.28 -15.72 7.28
C ALA A 189 25.41 -14.90 7.96
N SER A 190 26.50 -14.61 7.24
CA SER A 190 27.60 -13.78 7.72
C SER A 190 27.72 -12.47 6.95
N THR A 191 26.68 -11.63 6.94
CA THR A 191 26.90 -10.19 6.75
C THR A 191 27.20 -9.55 8.08
N GLY A 192 28.50 -9.43 8.36
CA GLY A 192 29.04 -8.77 9.53
C GLY A 192 28.45 -7.38 9.77
N LYS A 193 28.45 -7.00 11.04
CA LYS A 193 28.26 -5.62 11.53
C LYS A 193 28.97 -4.63 10.59
N LYS A 194 28.23 -4.01 9.67
CA LYS A 194 28.74 -2.92 8.82
C LYS A 194 27.85 -1.71 9.01
N LYS A 195 28.56 -0.59 9.27
CA LYS A 195 28.14 0.76 9.65
C LYS A 195 26.64 1.04 9.65
N LYS A 196 26.12 1.24 10.87
CA LYS A 196 24.90 2.00 11.13
C LYS A 196 25.06 3.38 10.50
N ILE A 197 24.18 3.77 9.60
CA ILE A 197 24.16 5.13 9.04
C ILE A 197 23.54 6.01 10.12
N ASN A 198 24.39 6.59 10.96
CA ASN A 198 23.93 7.50 12.01
C ASN A 198 23.84 8.92 11.42
N LEU A 199 22.74 9.21 10.70
CA LEU A 199 22.36 10.58 10.30
C LEU A 199 21.65 11.33 11.43
N CYS A 200 21.54 10.73 12.62
CA CYS A 200 20.90 11.33 13.78
C CYS A 200 21.74 12.50 14.30
N PHE A 201 21.36 13.72 13.90
CA PHE A 201 22.01 14.96 14.33
C PHE A 201 21.44 15.49 15.64
N LEU A 202 20.18 15.17 15.95
CA LEU A 202 19.57 15.53 17.22
C LEU A 202 19.83 14.43 18.26
N PRO A 203 20.34 14.75 19.47
CA PRO A 203 20.32 13.81 20.58
C PRO A 203 18.89 13.31 20.82
N GLU A 204 18.71 12.11 21.38
CA GLU A 204 17.39 11.70 21.86
C GLU A 204 16.83 12.82 22.74
N GLY A 205 15.78 13.49 22.25
CA GLY A 205 15.15 14.59 22.96
C GLY A 205 14.80 14.15 24.39
N PRO A 206 14.78 15.08 25.36
CA PRO A 206 14.63 14.72 26.76
C PRO A 206 13.36 13.88 26.95
N LYS A 207 13.47 12.78 27.70
CA LYS A 207 12.45 11.70 27.76
C LYS A 207 11.03 12.20 28.07
N PHE A 208 10.90 13.33 28.76
CA PHE A 208 9.61 13.97 29.05
C PHE A 208 8.85 14.45 27.80
N LEU A 209 9.53 14.65 26.66
CA LEU A 209 8.93 15.02 25.37
C LEU A 209 8.53 13.80 24.52
N ASN A 210 8.68 12.57 25.02
CA ASN A 210 8.27 11.35 24.31
C ASN A 210 6.90 10.83 24.79
N THR A 211 6.00 11.73 25.18
CA THR A 211 4.60 11.37 25.48
C THR A 211 3.82 11.09 24.18
N PRO A 212 2.75 10.28 24.21
CA PRO A 212 1.92 10.01 23.04
C PRO A 212 1.47 11.27 22.28
N THR A 213 0.99 12.28 23.00
CA THR A 213 0.55 13.56 22.43
C THR A 213 1.69 14.33 21.79
N SER A 214 2.88 14.33 22.39
CA SER A 214 4.06 14.98 21.82
C SER A 214 4.51 14.30 20.53
N ILE A 215 4.47 12.96 20.47
CA ILE A 215 4.80 12.22 19.25
C ILE A 215 3.82 12.58 18.12
N ILE A 216 2.52 12.62 18.40
CA ILE A 216 1.50 13.02 17.43
C ILE A 216 1.68 14.49 17.03
N ALA A 217 1.99 15.39 17.97
CA ALA A 217 2.25 16.80 17.68
C ALA A 217 3.44 16.95 16.71
N LYS A 218 4.53 16.22 16.93
CA LYS A 218 5.69 16.23 16.02
C LYS A 218 5.33 15.72 14.62
N LEU A 219 4.54 14.66 14.51
CA LEU A 219 4.03 14.19 13.22
C LEU A 219 3.18 15.26 12.52
N GLY A 220 2.27 15.90 13.27
CA GLY A 220 1.42 16.97 12.75
C GLY A 220 2.21 18.20 12.29
N ILE A 221 3.23 18.61 13.05
CA ILE A 221 4.14 19.70 12.68
C ILE A 221 4.88 19.36 11.38
N VAL A 222 5.44 18.16 11.27
CA VAL A 222 6.16 17.74 10.04
C VAL A 222 5.20 17.64 8.86
N ALA A 223 3.99 17.13 9.05
CA ALA A 223 2.95 17.11 8.02
C ALA A 223 2.62 18.54 7.56
N PHE A 224 2.44 19.48 8.49
CA PHE A 224 2.15 20.87 8.13
C PHE A 224 3.32 21.54 7.40
N ILE A 225 4.57 21.30 7.81
CA ILE A 225 5.75 21.80 7.09
C ILE A 225 5.79 21.25 5.67
N ALA A 226 5.61 19.94 5.49
CA ALA A 226 5.54 19.32 4.17
C ALA A 226 4.42 19.90 3.29
N TYR A 227 3.25 20.16 3.88
CA TYR A 227 2.15 20.84 3.19
C TYR A 227 2.54 22.24 2.72
N VAL A 228 3.11 23.07 3.60
CA VAL A 228 3.56 24.43 3.23
C VAL A 228 4.59 24.38 2.11
N VAL A 229 5.58 23.48 2.20
CA VAL A 229 6.59 23.31 1.16
C VAL A 229 5.95 22.88 -0.16
N ALA A 230 5.01 21.93 -0.15
CA ALA A 230 4.30 21.52 -1.34
C ALA A 230 3.51 22.70 -1.96
N MET A 231 2.82 23.51 -1.15
CA MET A 231 2.10 24.70 -1.64
C MET A 231 3.02 25.74 -2.28
N LEU A 232 4.26 25.89 -1.82
CA LEU A 232 5.26 26.75 -2.47
C LEU A 232 5.74 26.21 -3.82
N THR A 233 5.47 24.94 -4.12
CA THR A 233 5.85 24.28 -5.38
C THR A 233 4.70 24.16 -6.37
N VAL A 234 3.57 24.84 -6.14
CA VAL A 234 2.46 24.90 -7.10
C VAL A 234 2.96 25.46 -8.42
N ILE A 235 2.62 24.79 -9.53
CA ILE A 235 2.92 25.24 -10.88
C ILE A 235 1.91 26.32 -11.25
N PRO A 236 2.32 27.58 -11.47
CA PRO A 236 1.38 28.65 -11.81
C PRO A 236 0.63 28.35 -13.10
N GLY A 237 -0.71 28.48 -13.08
CA GLY A 237 -1.57 28.27 -14.26
C GLY A 237 -1.97 26.81 -14.54
N SER A 238 -1.56 25.84 -13.71
CA SER A 238 -2.04 24.46 -13.85
C SER A 238 -3.51 24.33 -13.43
N ASN A 239 -4.35 23.72 -14.28
CA ASN A 239 -5.72 23.33 -13.94
C ASN A 239 -5.98 21.88 -14.39
N PRO A 240 -6.22 20.93 -13.46
CA PRO A 240 -6.22 21.10 -12.00
C PRO A 240 -4.86 21.50 -11.44
N VAL A 241 -4.84 21.97 -10.19
CA VAL A 241 -3.61 22.40 -9.49
C VAL A 241 -2.59 21.26 -9.52
N ASN A 242 -1.40 21.55 -10.02
CA ASN A 242 -0.29 20.63 -10.08
C ASN A 242 0.91 21.22 -9.34
N TYR A 243 1.78 20.35 -8.84
CA TYR A 243 2.89 20.69 -7.96
C TYR A 243 4.18 20.14 -8.54
N ILE A 244 5.29 20.87 -8.44
CA ILE A 244 6.63 20.33 -8.70
C ILE A 244 6.92 19.23 -7.67
N LEU A 245 6.53 19.44 -6.41
CA LEU A 245 6.56 18.44 -5.35
C LEU A 245 5.14 18.15 -4.87
N ASN A 246 4.58 17.00 -5.28
CA ASN A 246 3.25 16.59 -4.84
C ASN A 246 3.17 16.52 -3.29
N PRO A 247 2.09 17.03 -2.66
CA PRO A 247 1.94 17.02 -1.20
C PRO A 247 2.10 15.65 -0.55
N ASN A 248 1.56 14.58 -1.16
CA ASN A 248 1.67 13.23 -0.62
C ASN A 248 3.12 12.73 -0.63
N VAL A 249 3.85 13.04 -1.71
CA VAL A 249 5.29 12.76 -1.81
C VAL A 249 6.05 13.58 -0.77
N ALA A 250 5.69 14.86 -0.58
CA ALA A 250 6.30 15.71 0.44
C ALA A 250 6.12 15.14 1.86
N TYR A 251 4.91 14.70 2.23
CA TYR A 251 4.65 14.10 3.54
C TYR A 251 5.56 12.91 3.81
N LEU A 252 5.71 12.02 2.82
CA LEU A 252 6.59 10.86 2.94
C LEU A 252 8.06 11.28 3.08
N LEU A 253 8.56 12.14 2.18
CA LEU A 253 9.96 12.59 2.19
C LEU A 253 10.32 13.29 3.49
N PHE A 254 9.47 14.19 3.97
CA PHE A 254 9.70 14.89 5.24
C PHE A 254 9.61 13.94 6.43
N GLY A 255 8.71 12.94 6.39
CA GLY A 255 8.68 11.86 7.37
C GLY A 255 10.01 11.11 7.47
N ILE A 256 10.63 10.79 6.33
CA ILE A 256 11.96 10.16 6.28
C ILE A 256 13.02 11.12 6.84
N ILE A 257 13.11 12.34 6.30
CA ILE A 257 14.14 13.33 6.64
C ILE A 257 14.11 13.64 8.14
N PHE A 258 12.95 13.99 8.69
CA PHE A 258 12.83 14.35 10.11
C PHE A 258 12.96 13.14 11.04
N CYS A 259 12.72 11.91 10.55
CA CYS A 259 13.03 10.71 11.31
C CYS A 259 14.53 10.44 11.36
N GLU A 260 15.25 10.58 10.25
CA GLU A 260 16.69 10.35 10.18
C GLU A 260 17.50 11.42 10.94
N ILE A 261 17.04 12.68 10.92
CA ILE A 261 17.62 13.76 11.73
C ILE A 261 17.42 13.52 13.24
N GLY A 262 16.45 12.67 13.62
CA GLY A 262 16.15 12.33 15.02
C GLY A 262 14.99 13.11 15.64
N PHE A 263 14.30 13.97 14.88
CA PHE A 263 13.14 14.73 15.38
C PHE A 263 11.91 13.82 15.56
N LEU A 264 11.60 13.00 14.55
CA LEU A 264 10.53 12.01 14.61
C LEU A 264 11.04 10.69 15.21
N ASN A 265 10.20 10.06 16.02
CA ASN A 265 10.49 8.75 16.57
C ASN A 265 10.26 7.68 15.49
N LYS A 266 11.17 6.71 15.33
CA LYS A 266 10.90 5.49 14.52
C LYS A 266 9.61 4.81 14.98
N ASN A 267 8.74 4.42 14.05
CA ASN A 267 7.39 3.87 14.31
C ASN A 267 6.53 4.78 15.20
N ALA A 268 6.46 6.08 14.85
CA ALA A 268 5.89 7.13 15.70
C ALA A 268 4.46 6.83 16.18
N LEU A 269 3.51 6.57 15.28
CA LEU A 269 2.11 6.32 15.64
C LEU A 269 1.94 5.06 16.49
N THR A 270 2.76 4.04 16.26
CA THR A 270 2.74 2.82 17.08
C THR A 270 3.23 3.13 18.49
N LYS A 271 4.32 3.89 18.62
CA LYS A 271 4.82 4.36 19.93
C LYS A 271 3.83 5.26 20.66
N ALA A 272 3.03 6.03 19.93
CA ALA A 272 1.96 6.86 20.48
C ALA A 272 0.68 6.07 20.82
N GLY A 273 0.60 4.77 20.49
CA GLY A 273 -0.63 3.97 20.66
C GLY A 273 -1.78 4.36 19.72
N ALA A 274 -1.51 5.16 18.68
CA ALA A 274 -2.53 5.70 17.77
C ALA A 274 -2.62 4.95 16.43
N TYR A 275 -1.62 4.14 16.07
CA TYR A 275 -1.54 3.48 14.76
C TYR A 275 -2.78 2.64 14.43
N GLY A 276 -3.29 1.85 15.37
CA GLY A 276 -4.46 1.00 15.15
C GLY A 276 -5.71 1.82 14.78
N PHE A 277 -5.94 2.94 15.47
CA PHE A 277 -7.06 3.84 15.20
C PHE A 277 -6.94 4.51 13.82
N PHE A 278 -5.75 5.03 13.47
CA PHE A 278 -5.53 5.59 12.13
C PHE A 278 -5.65 4.54 11.02
N SER A 279 -5.24 3.30 11.28
CA SER A 279 -5.33 2.21 10.32
C SER A 279 -6.78 1.85 10.02
N ILE A 280 -7.63 1.67 11.06
CA ILE A 280 -9.05 1.39 10.87
C ILE A 280 -9.79 2.60 10.26
N ALA A 281 -9.41 3.83 10.62
CA ALA A 281 -9.97 5.04 10.02
C ALA A 281 -9.64 5.16 8.53
N LEU A 282 -8.41 4.80 8.11
CA LEU A 282 -8.03 4.74 6.70
C LEU A 282 -8.93 3.77 5.92
N LEU A 283 -9.27 2.62 6.51
CA LEU A 283 -10.15 1.64 5.88
C LEU A 283 -11.57 2.18 5.66
N ALA A 284 -12.02 3.19 6.42
CA ALA A 284 -13.34 3.80 6.23
C ALA A 284 -13.47 4.53 4.88
N VAL A 285 -12.35 4.95 4.27
CA VAL A 285 -12.38 5.62 2.97
C VAL A 285 -12.80 4.66 1.84
N LEU A 286 -12.53 3.35 1.98
CA LEU A 286 -12.84 2.36 0.94
C LEU A 286 -14.36 2.20 0.74
N PRO A 287 -15.15 1.79 1.75
CA PRO A 287 -16.57 1.59 1.54
C PRO A 287 -17.30 2.87 1.12
N GLY A 288 -16.90 4.04 1.62
CA GLY A 288 -17.50 5.32 1.22
C GLY A 288 -17.47 5.57 -0.30
N SER A 289 -16.47 5.02 -0.99
CA SER A 289 -16.29 5.18 -2.44
C SER A 289 -17.27 4.33 -3.28
N PHE A 290 -17.92 3.33 -2.67
CA PHE A 290 -18.87 2.44 -3.37
C PHE A 290 -20.30 2.95 -3.40
N THR A 291 -20.59 4.05 -2.70
CA THR A 291 -21.93 4.67 -2.66
C THR A 291 -22.43 5.07 -4.05
N SER A 292 -21.50 5.31 -4.99
CA SER A 292 -21.77 5.64 -6.39
C SER A 292 -21.80 4.44 -7.34
N VAL A 293 -21.48 3.23 -6.84
CA VAL A 293 -21.36 2.01 -7.65
C VAL A 293 -22.68 1.24 -7.61
N THR A 294 -23.41 1.22 -8.72
CA THR A 294 -24.65 0.43 -8.87
C THR A 294 -24.32 -1.05 -9.16
N PRO A 295 -25.27 -2.00 -8.99
CA PRO A 295 -25.06 -3.39 -9.37
C PRO A 295 -24.68 -3.56 -10.84
N ALA A 296 -25.34 -2.81 -11.74
CA ALA A 296 -25.03 -2.84 -13.17
C ALA A 296 -23.61 -2.30 -13.44
N ALA A 297 -23.26 -1.15 -12.87
CA ALA A 297 -21.92 -0.59 -13.02
C ALA A 297 -20.84 -1.52 -12.45
N PHE A 298 -21.11 -2.21 -11.32
CA PHE A 298 -20.21 -3.21 -10.76
C PHE A 298 -19.97 -4.37 -11.74
N LEU A 299 -21.03 -4.89 -12.37
CA LEU A 299 -20.90 -5.96 -13.38
C LEU A 299 -20.06 -5.50 -14.58
N ASP A 300 -20.30 -4.29 -15.06
CA ASP A 300 -19.52 -3.70 -16.16
C ASP A 300 -18.03 -3.50 -15.79
N MET A 301 -17.75 -3.28 -14.50
CA MET A 301 -16.39 -3.13 -13.98
C MET A 301 -15.64 -4.45 -13.83
N ILE A 302 -16.30 -5.62 -13.82
CA ILE A 302 -15.63 -6.93 -13.58
C ILE A 302 -14.54 -7.19 -14.62
N LEU A 303 -14.86 -7.01 -15.91
CA LEU A 303 -13.92 -7.30 -16.99
C LEU A 303 -12.70 -6.35 -16.94
N PRO A 304 -12.86 -5.01 -16.86
CA PRO A 304 -11.74 -4.10 -16.63
C PRO A 304 -10.96 -4.41 -15.35
N LEU A 305 -11.63 -4.77 -14.24
CA LEU A 305 -10.99 -5.07 -12.96
C LEU A 305 -10.04 -6.27 -13.09
N VAL A 306 -10.56 -7.42 -13.52
CA VAL A 306 -9.77 -8.65 -13.65
C VAL A 306 -8.71 -8.48 -14.72
N GLY A 307 -9.07 -7.88 -15.85
CA GLY A 307 -8.16 -7.65 -16.96
C GLY A 307 -6.98 -6.76 -16.61
N THR A 308 -7.21 -5.62 -15.96
CA THR A 308 -6.14 -4.70 -15.56
C THR A 308 -5.25 -5.29 -14.47
N LEU A 309 -5.80 -6.05 -13.51
CA LEU A 309 -5.01 -6.76 -12.49
C LEU A 309 -4.07 -7.80 -13.12
N VAL A 310 -4.59 -8.63 -14.04
CA VAL A 310 -3.79 -9.68 -14.71
C VAL A 310 -2.72 -9.07 -15.60
N ILE A 311 -3.08 -8.09 -16.45
CA ILE A 311 -2.12 -7.42 -17.33
C ILE A 311 -1.08 -6.65 -16.53
N GLY A 312 -1.50 -5.98 -15.45
CA GLY A 312 -0.60 -5.29 -14.52
C GLY A 312 0.40 -6.26 -13.89
N ALA A 313 -0.07 -7.40 -13.38
CA ALA A 313 0.81 -8.43 -12.82
C ALA A 313 1.79 -8.98 -13.86
N VAL A 314 1.36 -9.20 -15.11
CA VAL A 314 2.24 -9.63 -16.21
C VAL A 314 3.29 -8.56 -16.53
N GLY A 315 2.89 -7.29 -16.65
CA GLY A 315 3.80 -6.18 -16.90
C GLY A 315 4.86 -6.04 -15.82
N ILE A 316 4.44 -6.08 -14.55
CA ILE A 316 5.33 -6.08 -13.39
C ILE A 316 6.29 -7.27 -13.45
N GLY A 317 5.76 -8.48 -13.66
CA GLY A 317 6.54 -9.71 -13.69
C GLY A 317 7.62 -9.71 -14.77
N ILE A 318 7.27 -9.32 -16.00
CA ILE A 318 8.22 -9.28 -17.13
C ILE A 318 9.38 -8.33 -16.82
N PHE A 319 9.08 -7.10 -16.42
CA PHE A 319 10.10 -6.09 -16.16
C PHE A 319 10.93 -6.41 -14.92
N ALA A 320 10.31 -6.98 -13.89
CA ALA A 320 11.03 -7.48 -12.72
C ALA A 320 11.99 -8.62 -13.10
N ILE A 321 11.61 -9.56 -13.97
CA ILE A 321 12.51 -10.62 -14.47
C ILE A 321 13.69 -10.03 -15.25
N ILE A 322 13.43 -9.06 -16.13
CA ILE A 322 14.48 -8.41 -16.93
C ILE A 322 15.52 -7.79 -16.00
N MET A 323 15.08 -6.93 -15.08
CA MET A 323 16.00 -6.26 -14.15
C MET A 323 16.63 -7.25 -13.16
N GLY A 324 15.86 -8.24 -12.72
CA GLY A 324 16.32 -9.32 -11.86
C GLY A 324 17.50 -10.07 -12.44
N LYS A 325 17.40 -10.53 -13.69
CA LYS A 325 18.48 -11.21 -14.40
C LYS A 325 19.72 -10.31 -14.54
N LEU A 326 19.54 -9.03 -14.85
CA LEU A 326 20.65 -8.07 -14.95
C LEU A 326 21.40 -7.89 -13.62
N LEU A 327 20.70 -7.99 -12.49
CA LEU A 327 21.26 -7.82 -11.15
C LEU A 327 21.67 -9.14 -10.46
N GLY A 328 21.49 -10.27 -11.15
CA GLY A 328 21.86 -11.62 -10.67
C GLY A 328 20.82 -12.28 -9.76
N TYR A 329 19.57 -11.82 -9.77
CA TYR A 329 18.45 -12.47 -9.08
C TYR A 329 17.82 -13.53 -9.97
N SER A 330 17.31 -14.60 -9.36
CA SER A 330 16.56 -15.60 -10.10
C SER A 330 15.22 -15.02 -10.57
N PRO A 331 14.69 -15.45 -11.72
CA PRO A 331 13.41 -14.95 -12.23
C PRO A 331 12.26 -15.10 -11.23
N LEU A 332 12.26 -16.16 -10.41
CA LEU A 332 11.21 -16.43 -9.44
C LEU A 332 11.23 -15.41 -8.29
N VAL A 333 12.41 -15.12 -7.74
CA VAL A 333 12.56 -14.10 -6.69
C VAL A 333 12.19 -12.73 -7.26
N SER A 334 12.58 -12.43 -8.49
CA SER A 334 12.26 -11.16 -9.12
C SER A 334 10.76 -10.96 -9.34
N ILE A 335 10.05 -11.99 -9.81
CA ILE A 335 8.58 -11.94 -9.90
C ILE A 335 7.99 -11.72 -8.51
N ALA A 336 8.43 -12.47 -7.50
CA ALA A 336 7.90 -12.34 -6.14
C ALA A 336 8.12 -10.92 -5.57
N ILE A 337 9.30 -10.31 -5.81
CA ILE A 337 9.59 -8.91 -5.47
C ILE A 337 8.66 -7.95 -6.22
N GLY A 338 8.44 -8.16 -7.52
CA GLY A 338 7.52 -7.31 -8.28
C GLY A 338 6.08 -7.40 -7.75
N MET A 339 5.62 -8.62 -7.45
CA MET A 339 4.26 -8.88 -6.97
C MET A 339 3.97 -8.27 -5.60
N THR A 340 4.99 -7.82 -4.84
CA THR A 340 4.74 -7.15 -3.57
C THR A 340 3.89 -5.88 -3.72
N ALA A 341 3.88 -5.25 -4.90
CA ALA A 341 3.03 -4.09 -5.20
C ALA A 341 1.52 -4.41 -5.02
N LEU A 342 1.11 -5.63 -5.37
CA LEU A 342 -0.27 -6.12 -5.28
C LEU A 342 -0.63 -6.69 -3.90
N ILE A 343 0.37 -6.86 -3.01
CA ILE A 343 0.20 -7.56 -1.73
C ILE A 343 0.31 -6.55 -0.58
N GLY A 344 1.41 -5.80 -0.51
CA GLY A 344 1.70 -4.92 0.62
C GLY A 344 1.85 -5.63 1.98
N TYR A 345 2.17 -4.84 3.00
CA TYR A 345 2.30 -5.33 4.37
C TYR A 345 0.93 -5.35 5.08
N PRO A 346 0.60 -6.36 5.92
CA PRO A 346 1.42 -7.50 6.35
C PRO A 346 1.43 -8.71 5.39
N GLY A 347 0.67 -8.68 4.30
CA GLY A 347 0.53 -9.82 3.38
C GLY A 347 1.85 -10.36 2.83
N THR A 348 2.83 -9.48 2.56
CA THR A 348 4.18 -9.87 2.12
C THR A 348 4.94 -10.68 3.16
N GLN A 349 4.70 -10.44 4.45
CA GLN A 349 5.28 -11.22 5.53
C GLN A 349 4.56 -12.56 5.65
N VAL A 350 3.23 -12.53 5.75
CA VAL A 350 2.38 -13.73 5.91
C VAL A 350 2.72 -14.77 4.83
N ILE A 351 2.76 -14.36 3.56
CA ILE A 351 3.03 -15.29 2.46
C ILE A 351 4.45 -15.87 2.50
N THR A 352 5.41 -15.10 2.99
CA THR A 352 6.80 -15.56 3.12
C THR A 352 6.89 -16.60 4.23
N ASP A 353 6.29 -16.30 5.38
CA ASP A 353 6.28 -17.19 6.55
C ASP A 353 5.54 -18.50 6.22
N GLU A 354 4.42 -18.44 5.52
CA GLU A 354 3.68 -19.62 5.05
C GLU A 354 4.49 -20.49 4.10
N VAL A 355 5.17 -19.88 3.12
CA VAL A 355 6.01 -20.60 2.17
C VAL A 355 7.14 -21.31 2.89
N VAL A 356 7.82 -20.63 3.82
CA VAL A 356 8.92 -21.20 4.60
C VAL A 356 8.42 -22.33 5.51
N ALA A 357 7.31 -22.11 6.22
CA ALA A 357 6.72 -23.11 7.09
C ALA A 357 6.34 -24.39 6.33
N GLY A 358 5.83 -24.23 5.10
CA GLY A 358 5.42 -25.31 4.21
C GLY A 358 6.56 -26.04 3.48
N LEU A 359 7.83 -25.69 3.72
CA LEU A 359 8.97 -26.44 3.17
C LEU A 359 9.14 -27.79 3.88
N ASP A 360 9.48 -28.80 3.09
CA ASP A 360 9.95 -30.09 3.59
C ASP A 360 11.48 -30.01 3.83
N ALA A 361 11.85 -29.46 4.99
CA ALA A 361 13.23 -29.13 5.35
C ALA A 361 13.36 -29.04 6.90
N SER A 362 14.58 -29.13 7.43
CA SER A 362 14.82 -28.93 8.87
C SER A 362 14.54 -27.49 9.29
N ASP A 363 14.32 -27.25 10.59
CA ASP A 363 14.09 -25.90 11.12
C ASP A 363 15.26 -24.96 10.85
N GLU A 364 16.49 -25.48 10.86
CA GLU A 364 17.70 -24.74 10.50
C GLU A 364 17.69 -24.31 9.03
N GLN A 365 17.30 -25.21 8.12
CA GLN A 365 17.17 -24.90 6.69
C GLN A 365 16.05 -23.89 6.45
N LYS A 366 14.91 -24.03 7.13
CA LYS A 366 13.79 -23.07 7.07
C LYS A 366 14.22 -21.68 7.54
N ALA A 367 14.94 -21.60 8.66
CA ALA A 367 15.47 -20.34 9.17
C ALA A 367 16.46 -19.69 8.19
N ALA A 368 17.34 -20.48 7.56
CA ALA A 368 18.28 -19.99 6.56
C ALA A 368 17.58 -19.45 5.31
N VAL A 369 16.57 -20.16 4.79
CA VAL A 369 15.76 -19.69 3.66
C VAL A 369 15.00 -18.41 4.01
N SER A 370 14.39 -18.35 5.19
CA SER A 370 13.69 -17.15 5.68
C SER A 370 14.63 -15.95 5.75
N ALA A 371 15.84 -16.13 6.29
CA ALA A 371 16.84 -15.07 6.38
C ALA A 371 17.24 -14.48 5.02
N VAL A 372 17.06 -15.22 3.92
CA VAL A 372 17.36 -14.74 2.56
C VAL A 372 16.13 -14.10 1.91
N ILE A 373 14.95 -14.73 2.01
CA ILE A 373 13.75 -14.33 1.28
C ILE A 373 12.99 -13.21 1.99
N LEU A 374 12.84 -13.28 3.31
CA LEU A 374 12.02 -12.33 4.07
C LEU A 374 12.50 -10.89 3.93
N PRO A 375 13.81 -10.56 4.05
CA PRO A 375 14.27 -9.20 3.84
C PRO A 375 13.92 -8.65 2.45
N LYS A 376 13.96 -9.50 1.41
CA LYS A 376 13.64 -9.09 0.03
C LYS A 376 12.16 -8.80 -0.13
N MET A 377 11.30 -9.65 0.41
CA MET A 377 9.85 -9.47 0.35
C MET A 377 9.41 -8.24 1.14
N LEU A 378 9.98 -8.02 2.33
CA LEU A 378 9.69 -6.81 3.12
C LEU A 378 10.19 -5.55 2.42
N VAL A 379 11.44 -5.53 1.95
CA VAL A 379 12.00 -4.37 1.24
C VAL A 379 11.26 -4.09 -0.06
N GLY A 380 10.89 -5.11 -0.83
CA GLY A 380 10.07 -4.97 -2.03
C GLY A 380 8.70 -4.38 -1.71
N GLY A 381 8.01 -4.92 -0.70
CA GLY A 381 6.72 -4.43 -0.23
C GLY A 381 6.77 -2.98 0.25
N PHE A 382 7.76 -2.65 1.08
CA PHE A 382 7.98 -1.26 1.50
C PHE A 382 8.27 -0.35 0.31
N THR A 383 9.18 -0.73 -0.59
CA THR A 383 9.53 0.08 -1.77
C THR A 383 8.31 0.38 -2.64
N THR A 384 7.56 -0.67 -2.99
CA THR A 384 6.41 -0.57 -3.89
C THR A 384 5.25 0.18 -3.25
N VAL A 385 4.79 -0.25 -2.07
CA VAL A 385 3.56 0.26 -1.44
C VAL A 385 3.75 1.59 -0.71
N THR A 386 4.99 1.99 -0.43
CA THR A 386 5.26 3.24 0.31
C THR A 386 5.77 4.37 -0.59
N ILE A 387 6.93 4.17 -1.22
CA ILE A 387 7.65 5.25 -1.91
C ILE A 387 7.16 5.35 -3.34
N ALA A 388 7.22 4.22 -4.04
CA ALA A 388 6.95 4.20 -5.45
C ALA A 388 5.45 4.40 -5.73
N SER A 389 4.58 3.87 -4.88
CA SER A 389 3.13 4.03 -4.93
C SER A 389 2.67 5.49 -4.95
N VAL A 390 3.12 6.27 -3.95
CA VAL A 390 2.71 7.66 -3.77
C VAL A 390 3.20 8.47 -4.97
N VAL A 391 4.47 8.28 -5.36
CA VAL A 391 5.04 8.95 -6.53
C VAL A 391 4.28 8.56 -7.81
N PHE A 392 4.04 7.27 -8.02
CA PHE A 392 3.37 6.75 -9.21
C PHE A 392 1.92 7.26 -9.31
N ALA A 393 1.15 7.17 -8.23
CA ALA A 393 -0.22 7.69 -8.16
C ALA A 393 -0.26 9.20 -8.40
N SER A 394 0.65 9.95 -7.78
CA SER A 394 0.78 11.40 -7.96
C SER A 394 1.13 11.79 -9.40
N ILE A 395 1.92 10.97 -10.11
CA ILE A 395 2.28 11.22 -11.51
C ILE A 395 1.12 10.83 -12.43
N ILE A 396 0.48 9.67 -12.22
CA ILE A 396 -0.55 9.16 -13.15
C ILE A 396 -1.88 9.88 -12.99
N SER A 397 -2.27 10.26 -11.77
CA SER A 397 -3.59 10.83 -11.46
C SER A 397 -4.01 11.99 -12.40
N PRO A 398 -3.14 12.99 -12.69
CA PRO A 398 -3.45 14.04 -13.66
C PRO A 398 -3.69 13.55 -15.09
N PHE A 399 -3.09 12.42 -15.48
CA PHE A 399 -3.27 11.84 -16.81
C PHE A 399 -4.58 11.05 -16.94
N ILE A 400 -5.23 10.62 -15.84
CA ILE A 400 -6.42 9.77 -15.91
C ILE A 400 -7.59 10.51 -16.57
N PHE A 401 -7.85 11.74 -16.12
CA PHE A 401 -9.06 12.51 -16.45
C PHE A 401 -8.80 13.75 -17.32
N SER A 402 -7.59 13.84 -17.90
CA SER A 402 -7.21 14.90 -18.85
C SER A 402 -7.59 14.61 -20.28
#